data_AF-A0ZUC2-F1
#
_entry.id   AF-A0ZUC2-F1
#
_cell.length_a   1.000
_cell.length_b   1.000
_cell.length_c   1.000
_cell.angle_alpha   90.00
_cell.angle_beta   90.00
_cell.angle_gamma   90.00
#
_symmetry.space_group_name_H-M   'P 1'
#
loop_
_entity.id
_entity.type
_entity.pdbx_description
1 polymer ?
#
loop_
_entity_poly.entity_id
_entity_poly.type
_entity_poly.pdbx_seq_one_letter_code
_entity_poly.pdbx_strand_id
1 'polypeptide(L)'
;ANVDVWHANTRGLYSYFDPSQSEYNLRRRIRTDAQGRYRARSIVPSGYGCPADGPTQQCLDQLGRHGQRPAHIHFFISAPGHRHLTTQINFEG
;
A
#
# COMPACT_ATOMS: atom_id res chain seq x y z
N ALA A 1 5.92 4.82 -19.09
CA ALA A 1 5.64 5.25 -17.71
C ALA A 1 6.24 4.23 -16.74
N ASN A 2 6.39 4.59 -15.47
CA ASN A 2 6.71 3.67 -14.38
C ASN A 2 5.56 3.64 -13.38
N VAL A 3 5.23 2.44 -12.89
CA VAL A 3 4.23 2.17 -11.87
C VAL A 3 4.95 1.51 -10.70
N ASP A 4 5.17 2.24 -9.61
CA ASP A 4 5.57 1.64 -8.35
C ASP A 4 4.30 1.19 -7.61
N VAL A 5 4.24 -0.08 -7.27
CA VAL A 5 3.11 -0.71 -6.59
C VAL A 5 3.58 -1.37 -5.30
N TRP A 6 2.82 -1.18 -4.22
CA TRP A 6 3.04 -1.88 -2.95
C TRP A 6 1.75 -2.04 -2.16
N HIS A 7 1.69 -3.06 -1.31
CA HIS A 7 0.56 -3.29 -0.41
C HIS A 7 0.99 -4.15 0.79
N ALA A 8 0.14 -4.22 1.81
CA ALA A 8 0.35 -5.08 2.98
C ALA A 8 0.23 -6.57 2.63
N ASN A 9 0.74 -7.44 3.49
CA ASN A 9 0.46 -8.87 3.42
C ASN A 9 -0.94 -9.22 3.97
N THR A 10 -1.27 -10.50 4.06
CA THR A 10 -2.54 -11.00 4.61
C THR A 10 -2.75 -10.71 6.11
N ARG A 11 -1.72 -10.21 6.81
CA ARG A 11 -1.76 -9.81 8.22
C ARG A 11 -1.75 -8.28 8.40
N GLY A 12 -1.83 -7.50 7.32
CA GLY A 12 -1.79 -6.04 7.37
C GLY A 12 -0.38 -5.46 7.58
N LEU A 13 0.67 -6.26 7.41
CA LEU A 13 2.07 -5.87 7.66
C LEU A 13 2.84 -5.58 6.37
N TYR A 14 3.77 -4.64 6.44
CA TYR A 14 4.61 -4.21 5.32
C TYR A 14 6.08 -4.62 5.52
N SER A 15 6.76 -5.01 4.45
CA SER A 15 8.22 -5.09 4.44
C SER A 15 8.84 -3.77 4.91
N TYR A 16 9.98 -3.87 5.62
CA TYR A 16 10.68 -2.81 6.37
C TYR A 16 10.06 -2.40 7.71
N PHE A 17 8.76 -2.64 7.92
CA PHE A 17 8.12 -2.48 9.23
C PHE A 17 7.99 -3.81 9.97
N ASP A 18 7.85 -4.91 9.23
CA ASP A 18 7.87 -6.28 9.71
C ASP A 18 9.16 -6.97 9.28
N PRO A 19 10.11 -7.21 10.20
CA PRO A 19 11.43 -7.78 9.89
C PRO A 19 11.37 -9.26 9.51
N SER A 20 10.22 -9.94 9.68
CA SER A 20 10.06 -11.33 9.24
C SER A 20 9.90 -11.47 7.71
N GLN A 21 9.69 -10.35 7.00
CA GLN A 21 9.53 -10.33 5.55
C GLN A 21 10.85 -10.03 4.85
N SER A 22 11.04 -10.61 3.66
CA SER A 22 12.18 -10.23 2.81
C SER A 22 12.11 -8.75 2.42
N GLU A 23 13.26 -8.16 2.14
CA GLU A 23 13.33 -6.82 1.57
C GLU A 23 12.47 -6.73 0.30
N TYR A 24 11.79 -5.59 0.15
CA TYR A 24 10.86 -5.34 -0.94
C TYR A 24 9.73 -6.38 -1.10
N ASN A 25 9.42 -7.21 -0.10
CA ASN A 25 8.26 -8.10 -0.18
C ASN A 25 6.99 -7.31 -0.48
N LEU A 26 6.22 -7.77 -1.48
CA LEU A 26 5.01 -7.10 -2.00
C LEU A 26 5.24 -5.66 -2.48
N ARG A 27 6.44 -5.36 -2.99
CA ARG A 27 6.79 -4.07 -3.61
C ARG A 27 7.40 -4.28 -4.99
N ARG A 28 7.04 -3.46 -5.98
CA ARG A 28 7.65 -3.53 -7.32
C ARG A 28 7.56 -2.21 -8.07
N ARG A 29 8.62 -1.88 -8.82
CA ARG A 29 8.56 -0.93 -9.95
C ARG A 29 8.32 -1.67 -11.25
N ILE A 30 7.28 -1.28 -11.98
CA ILE A 30 6.87 -1.87 -13.25
C ILE A 30 6.98 -0.81 -14.34
N ARG A 31 7.76 -1.10 -15.39
CA ARG A 31 7.79 -0.26 -16.59
C ARG A 31 6.61 -0.67 -17.47
N THR A 32 5.83 0.30 -17.94
CA THR A 32 4.74 0.03 -18.88
C THR A 32 5.29 -0.38 -20.24
N ASP A 33 4.48 -1.10 -21.02
CA ASP A 33 4.76 -1.35 -22.43
C ASP A 33 4.67 -0.06 -23.28
N ALA A 34 4.90 -0.20 -24.58
CA ALA A 34 4.87 0.91 -25.54
C ALA A 34 3.47 1.56 -25.66
N GLN A 35 2.40 0.86 -25.27
CA GLN A 35 1.04 1.38 -25.25
C GLN A 35 0.60 1.86 -23.86
N GLY A 36 1.53 1.93 -22.89
CA GLY A 36 1.26 2.38 -21.54
C GLY A 36 0.59 1.34 -20.63
N ARG A 37 0.48 0.07 -21.04
CA ARG A 37 -0.15 -0.99 -20.25
C ARG A 37 0.85 -1.66 -19.31
N TYR A 38 0.34 -2.22 -18.23
CA TYR A 38 1.10 -3.06 -17.30
C TYR A 38 0.20 -4.15 -16.71
N ARG A 39 0.81 -5.20 -16.16
CA ARG A 39 0.12 -6.25 -15.40
C ARG A 39 0.89 -6.53 -14.12
N ALA A 40 0.18 -6.57 -13.00
CA ALA A 40 0.69 -7.05 -11.73
C ALA A 40 -0.13 -8.27 -11.29
N ARG A 41 0.54 -9.32 -10.79
CA ARG A 41 -0.10 -10.44 -10.12
C ARG A 41 0.43 -10.47 -8.69
N SER A 42 -0.48 -10.47 -7.73
CA SER A 42 -0.16 -10.51 -6.31
C SER A 42 -1.29 -11.19 -5.54
N ILE A 43 -1.25 -11.12 -4.22
CA ILE A 43 -2.34 -11.50 -3.31
C ILE A 43 -3.26 -10.30 -3.02
N VAL A 44 -4.45 -10.58 -2.48
CA VAL A 44 -5.31 -9.54 -1.89
C VAL A 44 -4.75 -9.17 -0.50
N PRO A 45 -4.41 -7.89 -0.24
CA PRO A 45 -3.92 -7.46 1.06
C PRO A 45 -5.04 -7.48 2.11
N SER A 46 -4.68 -7.59 3.39
CA SER A 46 -5.61 -7.27 4.48
C SER A 46 -5.65 -5.76 4.74
N GLY A 47 -6.70 -5.31 5.43
CA GLY A 47 -6.70 -4.01 6.08
C GLY A 47 -5.59 -3.91 7.14
N TYR A 48 -5.26 -2.69 7.55
CA TYR A 48 -4.28 -2.47 8.61
C TYR A 48 -4.67 -1.28 9.46
N GLY A 49 -4.18 -1.25 10.70
CA GLY A 49 -4.43 -0.15 11.63
C GLY A 49 -3.16 0.45 12.22
N CYS A 50 -3.35 1.50 13.02
CA CYS A 50 -2.28 2.01 13.88
C CYS A 50 -1.77 0.91 14.82
N PRO A 51 -0.47 0.91 15.18
CA PRO A 51 0.05 0.05 16.24
C PRO A 51 -0.75 0.26 17.53
N ALA A 52 -1.20 -0.83 18.15
CA ALA A 52 -2.14 -0.78 19.27
C ALA A 52 -1.61 -0.02 20.49
N ASP A 53 -0.30 -0.10 20.71
CA ASP A 53 0.45 0.55 21.78
C ASP A 53 1.01 1.93 21.38
N GLY A 54 0.79 2.35 20.13
CA GLY A 54 1.33 3.59 19.60
C GLY A 54 0.57 4.83 20.08
N PRO A 55 1.24 6.00 20.21
CA PRO A 55 0.60 7.25 20.65
C PRO A 55 -0.54 7.68 19.73
N THR A 56 -0.47 7.33 18.44
CA THR A 56 -1.56 7.58 17.49
C THR A 56 -2.81 6.79 17.85
N GLN A 57 -2.70 5.52 18.25
CA GLN A 57 -3.86 4.73 18.66
C GLN A 57 -4.42 5.27 19.99
N GLN A 58 -3.56 5.62 20.95
CA GLN A 58 -3.99 6.24 22.21
C GLN A 58 -4.79 7.53 21.99
N CYS A 59 -4.37 8.37 21.03
CA CYS A 59 -5.11 9.58 20.66
C CYS A 59 -6.48 9.23 20.04
N LEU A 60 -6.52 8.27 19.12
CA LEU A 60 -7.78 7.83 18.49
C LEU A 60 -8.76 7.24 19.51
N ASP A 61 -8.28 6.47 20.48
CA ASP A 61 -9.09 5.92 21.56
C ASP A 61 -9.73 7.03 22.41
N GLN A 62 -8.97 8.06 22.76
CA GLN A 62 -9.49 9.24 23.48
C GLN A 62 -10.56 10.00 22.68
N LEU A 63 -10.51 9.93 21.35
CA LEU A 63 -11.49 10.53 20.45
C LEU A 63 -12.67 9.59 20.12
N GLY A 64 -12.67 8.34 20.63
CA GLY A 64 -13.68 7.32 20.27
C GLY A 64 -13.63 6.91 18.80
N ARG A 65 -12.44 6.90 18.18
CA ARG A 65 -12.22 6.57 16.76
C ARG A 65 -11.37 5.30 16.63
N HIS A 66 -11.57 4.54 15.55
CA HIS A 66 -10.70 3.40 15.22
C HIS A 66 -9.52 3.82 14.34
N GLY A 67 -8.38 3.14 14.48
CA GLY A 67 -7.19 3.33 13.62
C GLY A 67 -7.18 2.49 12.36
N GLN A 68 -8.23 1.71 12.09
CA GLN A 68 -8.27 0.73 11.00
C GLN A 68 -8.49 1.38 9.62
N ARG A 69 -7.81 0.83 8.61
CA ARG A 69 -7.94 1.15 7.19
C ARG A 69 -8.42 -0.09 6.43
N PRO A 70 -9.33 0.06 5.45
CA PRO A 70 -9.73 -1.04 4.57
C PRO A 70 -8.52 -1.54 3.75
N ALA A 71 -8.62 -2.76 3.23
CA ALA A 71 -7.62 -3.29 2.29
C ALA A 71 -7.43 -2.33 1.09
N HIS A 72 -6.18 -2.11 0.70
CA HIS A 72 -5.84 -1.25 -0.42
C HIS A 72 -4.48 -1.58 -1.02
N ILE A 73 -4.31 -1.14 -2.27
CA ILE A 73 -3.06 -1.21 -3.02
C ILE A 73 -2.59 0.22 -3.29
N HIS A 74 -1.34 0.52 -2.99
CA HIS A 74 -0.75 1.81 -3.26
C HIS A 74 -0.10 1.88 -4.64
N PHE A 75 -0.13 3.07 -5.22
CA PHE A 75 0.52 3.38 -6.48
C PHE A 75 1.25 4.71 -6.44
N PHE A 76 2.47 4.71 -6.95
CA PHE A 76 3.11 5.90 -7.51
C PHE A 76 3.26 5.71 -9.02
N ILE A 77 2.77 6.66 -9.81
CA ILE A 77 2.77 6.59 -11.27
C ILE A 77 3.48 7.81 -11.81
N SER A 78 4.47 7.58 -12.69
CA SER A 78 5.26 8.62 -13.33
C SER A 78 5.44 8.39 -14.82
N ALA A 79 5.43 9.47 -15.60
CA ALA A 79 5.74 9.45 -17.02
C ALA A 79 6.40 10.77 -17.43
N PRO A 80 7.31 10.79 -18.43
CA PRO A 80 7.85 12.03 -18.96
C PRO A 80 6.75 13.00 -19.39
N GLY A 81 6.90 14.28 -19.06
CA GLY A 81 5.93 15.33 -19.38
C GLY A 81 4.62 15.29 -18.58
N HIS A 82 4.47 14.37 -17.62
CA HIS A 82 3.27 14.25 -16.80
C HIS A 82 3.56 14.50 -15.32
N ARG A 83 2.57 15.05 -14.61
CA ARG A 83 2.64 15.16 -13.15
C ARG A 83 2.63 13.76 -12.52
N HIS A 84 3.45 13.57 -11.49
CA HIS A 84 3.45 12.36 -10.69
C HIS A 84 2.09 12.15 -10.01
N LEU A 85 1.56 10.93 -10.07
CA LEU A 85 0.32 10.54 -9.40
C LEU A 85 0.62 9.60 -8.24
N THR A 86 0.26 10.02 -7.03
CA THR A 86 0.14 9.16 -5.86
C THR A 86 -1.32 8.81 -5.67
N THR A 87 -1.65 7.52 -5.62
CA THR A 87 -3.03 7.08 -5.38
C THR A 87 -3.08 5.73 -4.68
N GLN A 88 -4.29 5.32 -4.31
CA GLN A 88 -4.59 3.98 -3.82
C GLN A 88 -5.84 3.44 -4.50
N ILE A 89 -5.93 2.12 -4.61
CA ILE A 89 -7.16 1.41 -5.02
C ILE A 89 -7.64 0.58 -3.83
N ASN A 90 -8.93 0.65 -3.55
CA ASN A 90 -9.63 -0.14 -2.56
C ASN A 90 -10.39 -1.29 -3.23
N PHE A 91 -10.81 -2.27 -2.43
CA PHE A 91 -11.69 -3.34 -2.88
C PHE A 91 -13.13 -2.99 -2.51
N GLU A 92 -14.04 -3.19 -3.46
CA GLU A 92 -15.47 -3.10 -3.20
C GLU A 92 -15.88 -4.24 -2.26
N GLY A 93 -16.67 -3.90 -1.24
CA GLY A 93 -17.12 -4.77 -0.16
C GLY A 93 -18.07 -4.04 0.77
#